data_AF-A0A921ZS98-F1
#
_entry.id   AF-A0A921ZS98-F1
#
_cell.length_a   1.000
_cell.length_b   1.000
_cell.length_c   1.000
_cell.angle_alpha   90.00
_cell.angle_beta   90.00
_cell.angle_gamma   90.00
#
_symmetry.space_group_name_H-M   'P 1'
#
loop_
_entity.id
_entity.type
_entity.pdbx_description
1 polymer ?
#
loop_
_entity_poly.entity_id
_entity_poly.type
_entity_poly.pdbx_seq_one_letter_code
_entity_poly.pdbx_strand_id
1 'polypeptide(L)' 'MSIFFEHVNPNARIVGGAQAANGAHPHMVAITNGALIRTLICGGSIISPRTVLTAAHCIGPLRSGNSVNRFVQNGT' A
#
# COMPACT_ATOMS: atom_id res chain seq x y z
N MET A 1 10.17 0.28 -33.80
CA MET A 1 8.77 -0.01 -33.41
C MET A 1 8.81 -1.15 -32.42
N SER A 2 8.44 -0.87 -31.17
CA SER A 2 8.59 -1.78 -30.04
C SER A 2 7.48 -2.84 -30.04
N ILE A 3 7.89 -4.09 -30.20
CA ILE A 3 7.12 -5.34 -30.15
C ILE A 3 6.32 -5.60 -28.84
N PHE A 4 6.27 -4.64 -27.92
CA PHE A 4 5.54 -4.76 -26.65
C PHE A 4 4.09 -4.24 -26.70
N PHE A 5 3.69 -3.54 -27.76
CA PHE A 5 2.40 -2.81 -27.77
C PHE A 5 1.33 -3.33 -28.74
N GLU A 6 1.62 -4.36 -29.55
CA GLU A 6 0.67 -4.78 -30.61
C GLU A 6 -0.51 -5.64 -30.10
N HIS A 7 -0.50 -6.13 -28.85
CA HIS A 7 -1.56 -6.99 -28.30
C HIS A 7 -2.05 -6.58 -26.91
N VAL A 8 -1.75 -5.37 -26.44
CA VAL A 8 -2.30 -4.89 -25.18
C VAL A 8 -3.76 -4.53 -25.43
N ASN A 9 -4.68 -5.34 -24.90
CA ASN A 9 -6.10 -5.00 -24.90
C ASN A 9 -6.22 -3.55 -24.39
N PRO A 10 -6.83 -2.61 -25.14
CA PRO A 10 -6.84 -1.20 -24.76
C PRO A 10 -7.57 -0.95 -23.42
N ASN A 11 -8.33 -1.94 -22.95
CA ASN A 11 -9.00 -1.93 -21.65
C ASN A 11 -8.25 -2.73 -20.57
N ALA A 12 -7.07 -3.29 -20.87
CA ALA A 12 -6.26 -4.00 -19.90
C ALA A 12 -5.70 -3.00 -18.88
N ARG A 13 -6.10 -3.17 -17.62
CA ARG A 13 -5.59 -2.38 -16.50
C ARG A 13 -4.17 -2.77 -16.08
N ILE A 14 -3.75 -4.00 -16.37
CA ILE A 14 -2.46 -4.59 -15.96
C ILE A 14 -1.75 -5.10 -17.21
N VAL A 15 -0.52 -4.63 -17.44
CA VAL A 15 0.33 -5.03 -18.57
C VAL A 15 1.54 -5.79 -18.05
N GLY A 16 1.75 -7.03 -18.52
CA GLY A 16 2.91 -7.85 -18.15
C GLY A 16 2.98 -8.29 -16.68
N GLY A 17 1.96 -8.00 -15.87
CA GLY A 17 1.91 -8.36 -14.45
C GLY A 17 1.28 -9.73 -14.21
N ALA A 18 1.59 -10.30 -13.05
CA ALA A 18 0.97 -11.50 -12.50
C ALA A 18 0.66 -11.30 -11.01
N GLN A 19 -0.19 -12.15 -10.44
CA GLN A 19 -0.45 -12.12 -9.00
C GLN A 19 0.83 -12.43 -8.24
N ALA A 20 1.17 -11.59 -7.26
CA ALA A 20 2.33 -11.83 -6.40
C ALA A 20 2.09 -13.09 -5.55
N ALA A 21 3.10 -13.95 -5.44
CA ALA A 21 3.07 -15.06 -4.51
C ALA A 21 3.07 -14.56 -3.06
N ASN A 22 2.50 -15.34 -2.15
CA ASN A 22 2.51 -15.00 -0.72
C ASN A 22 3.96 -14.84 -0.23
N GLY A 23 4.25 -13.71 0.41
CA GLY A 23 5.59 -13.40 0.92
C GLY A 23 6.60 -12.90 -0.12
N ALA A 24 6.23 -12.74 -1.40
CA ALA A 24 7.14 -12.24 -2.43
C ALA A 24 7.63 -10.80 -2.17
N HIS A 25 6.81 -10.00 -1.47
CA HIS A 25 7.10 -8.62 -1.09
C HIS A 25 6.87 -8.43 0.42
N PRO A 26 7.77 -8.95 1.28
CA PRO A 26 7.54 -9.00 2.73
C PRO A 26 7.53 -7.62 3.40
N HIS A 27 8.07 -6.61 2.72
CA HIS A 27 8.06 -5.21 3.17
C HIS A 27 6.76 -4.49 2.81
N MET A 28 5.92 -5.04 1.92
CA MET A 28 4.66 -4.39 1.51
C MET A 28 3.64 -4.43 2.64
N VAL A 29 3.02 -3.29 2.96
CA VAL A 29 1.95 -3.20 3.97
C VAL A 29 0.72 -2.50 3.44
N ALA A 30 -0.44 -2.90 3.95
CA ALA A 30 -1.73 -2.26 3.70
C ALA A 30 -2.09 -1.29 4.85
N ILE A 31 -2.43 -0.05 4.50
CA ILE A 31 -2.93 0.96 5.42
C ILE A 31 -4.45 0.99 5.27
N THR A 32 -5.19 0.66 6.34
CA THR A 32 -6.66 0.56 6.32
C THR A 32 -7.31 1.50 7.33
N ASN A 33 -8.51 2.00 7.01
CA ASN A 33 -9.33 2.78 7.95
C ASN A 33 -10.66 2.04 8.28
N GLY A 34 -11.24 2.36 9.43
CA GLY A 34 -12.51 1.80 9.92
C GLY A 34 -12.32 0.69 10.95
N ALA A 35 -13.11 0.75 12.04
CA ALA A 35 -13.04 -0.21 13.15
C ALA A 35 -13.88 -1.47 12.90
N LEU A 36 -15.10 -1.30 12.37
CA LEU A 36 -16.03 -2.39 12.09
C LEU A 36 -15.90 -2.93 10.65
N ILE A 37 -15.64 -2.04 9.69
CA ILE A 37 -15.42 -2.38 8.28
C ILE A 37 -14.10 -1.73 7.87
N ARG A 38 -13.12 -2.54 7.46
CA ARG A 38 -11.80 -2.06 7.04
C ARG A 38 -11.80 -1.76 5.54
N THR A 39 -11.41 -0.54 5.20
CA THR A 39 -11.22 -0.11 3.79
C THR A 39 -9.75 0.15 3.53
N LEU A 40 -9.20 -0.36 2.43
CA LEU A 40 -7.84 -0.08 1.98
C LEU A 40 -7.73 1.39 1.56
N ILE A 41 -6.81 2.13 2.18
CA ILE A 41 -6.57 3.54 1.92
C ILE A 41 -5.30 3.74 1.10
N CYS A 42 -4.21 3.12 1.54
CA CYS A 42 -2.88 3.31 0.95
C CYS A 42 -2.00 2.07 1.14
N GLY A 43 -0.83 2.09 0.49
CA GLY A 43 0.26 1.16 0.76
C GLY A 43 1.40 1.81 1.57
N GLY A 44 2.35 0.98 1.98
CA GLY A 44 3.61 1.43 2.60
C GLY A 44 4.70 0.37 2.52
N SER A 45 5.87 0.70 3.07
CA SER A 45 7.02 -0.20 3.13
C SER A 45 7.63 -0.26 4.53
N ILE A 46 7.85 -1.45 5.06
CA ILE A 46 8.59 -1.64 6.32
C ILE A 46 10.07 -1.32 6.07
N ILE A 47 10.60 -0.31 6.76
CA ILE A 47 12.00 0.11 6.66
C ILE A 47 12.79 -0.16 7.95
N SER A 48 12.09 -0.43 9.06
CA SER A 48 12.67 -0.85 10.33
C SER A 48 11.64 -1.66 11.13
N PRO A 49 12.02 -2.35 12.23
CA PRO A 49 11.09 -3.11 13.08
C PRO A 49 9.91 -2.31 13.63
N ARG A 50 9.99 -0.97 13.61
CA ARG A 50 8.97 -0.07 14.18
C ARG A 50 8.59 1.07 13.25
N THR A 51 9.00 1.03 11.98
CA THR A 51 8.82 2.15 11.05
C THR A 51 8.35 1.67 9.68
N VAL A 52 7.25 2.27 9.22
CA VAL A 52 6.71 2.12 7.88
C VAL A 52 6.86 3.45 7.14
N LEU A 53 7.45 3.41 5.94
CA LEU A 53 7.50 4.52 5.01
C LEU A 53 6.22 4.52 4.15
N THR A 54 5.59 5.68 4.01
CA THR A 54 4.39 5.87 3.17
C THR A 54 4.37 7.31 2.64
N ALA A 55 3.46 7.59 1.71
CA ALA A 55 3.27 8.95 1.20
C ALA A 55 2.64 9.86 2.26
N ALA A 56 3.06 11.13 2.30
CA ALA A 56 2.55 12.09 3.29
C ALA A 56 1.02 12.23 3.26
N HIS A 57 0.40 12.23 2.08
CA HIS A 57 -1.05 12.36 1.93
C HIS A 57 -1.85 11.13 2.42
N CYS A 58 -1.19 9.98 2.60
CA CYS A 58 -1.82 8.77 3.15
C CYS A 58 -2.05 8.91 4.66
N ILE A 59 -1.32 9.82 5.29
CA ILE A 59 -1.52 10.22 6.67
C ILE A 59 -2.46 11.42 6.59
N GLY A 60 -3.71 11.26 7.05
CA GLY A 60 -4.71 12.33 7.00
C GLY A 60 -4.17 13.65 7.57
N PRO A 61 -4.77 14.81 7.24
CA PRO A 61 -4.22 16.10 7.65
C PRO A 61 -3.96 16.07 9.15
N LEU A 62 -2.69 16.21 9.51
CA LEU A 62 -2.29 16.50 10.88
C LEU A 62 -2.91 17.87 11.18
N ARG A 63 -4.16 17.89 11.64
CA ARG A 63 -4.74 19.10 12.22
C ARG A 63 -3.84 19.42 13.40
N SER A 64 -3.06 20.48 13.25
CA SER A 64 -2.13 21.06 14.23
C SER A 64 -2.69 20.90 15.64
N GLY A 65 -2.32 19.82 16.34
CA GLY A 65 -2.85 19.49 17.66
C GLY A 65 -3.17 18.01 17.95
N ASN A 66 -3.28 17.11 16.96
CA ASN A 66 -3.58 15.69 17.25
C ASN A 66 -2.36 14.78 17.07
N SER A 67 -1.94 14.19 18.19
CA SER A 67 -0.88 13.19 18.31
C SER A 67 -1.12 12.00 17.37
N VAL A 68 -0.10 11.61 16.61
CA VAL A 68 -0.12 10.41 15.76
C VAL A 68 -0.18 9.19 16.68
N ASN A 69 -1.38 8.70 16.96
CA ASN A 69 -1.51 7.52 17.80
C ASN A 69 -0.95 6.32 17.02
N ARG A 70 0.15 5.77 17.55
CA ARG A 70 0.97 4.74 16.95
C ARG A 70 0.14 3.47 16.74
N PHE A 71 -0.38 3.25 15.54
CA PHE A 71 -0.99 1.96 15.20
C PHE A 71 0.11 0.94 14.92
N VAL A 72 0.76 0.45 15.98
CA VAL A 72 1.42 -0.86 15.93
C VAL A 72 0.28 -1.87 15.95
N GLN A 73 -0.06 -2.44 14.79
CA GLN A 73 -0.67 -3.76 14.81
C GLN A 73 0.40 -4.68 15.38
N ASN A 74 0.25 -5.10 16.64
CA ASN A 74 0.92 -6.30 17.11
C ASN A 74 0.45 -7.42 16.19
N GLY A 75 1.24 -7.70 15.15
CA GLY A 75 1.07 -8.86 14.31
C GLY A 75 1.45 -10.09 15.11
N THR A 76 0.46 -10.92 15.41
CA THR A 76 0.63 -12.37 15.33
C THR A 76 0.75 -12.76 13.87
#